data_AF-A0A401UJ71-F1
#
_entry.id   AF-A0A401UJ71-F1
#
_cell.length_a   1.000
_cell.length_b   1.000
_cell.length_c   1.000
_cell.angle_alpha   90.00
_cell.angle_beta   90.00
_cell.angle_gamma   90.00
#
_symmetry.space_group_name_H-M   'P 1'
#
loop_
_entity.id
_entity.type
_entity.pdbx_description
1 polymer ?
#
loop_
_entity_poly.entity_id
_entity_poly.type
_entity_poly.pdbx_seq_one_letter_code
_entity_poly.pdbx_strand_id
1 'polypeptide(L)' 'MKKYYVNKDILWRGKVDDRNLPFHRFILTKGSTYNSYLLINKKLMIFMSFFLSDLLTF' A
#
# COMPACT_ATOMS: atom_id res chain seq x y z
N MET A 1 8.06 3.91 5.24
CA MET A 1 6.85 3.06 5.35
C MET A 1 6.44 2.99 6.81
N LYS A 2 5.19 3.32 7.12
CA LYS A 2 4.63 3.31 8.49
C LYS A 2 3.98 1.95 8.77
N LYS A 3 3.83 1.59 10.04
CA LYS A 3 3.14 0.38 10.50
C LYS A 3 2.15 0.73 11.62
N TYR A 4 0.94 0.17 11.55
CA TYR A 4 -0.09 0.35 12.58
C TYR A 4 -0.85 -0.96 12.77
N TYR A 5 -1.15 -1.30 14.02
CA TYR A 5 -2.12 -2.35 14.32
C TYR A 5 -3.52 -1.76 14.17
N VAL A 6 -4.27 -2.25 13.18
CA VAL A 6 -5.66 -1.84 12.94
C VAL A 6 -6.61 -2.72 13.75
N ASN A 7 -6.19 -3.95 14.05
CA ASN A 7 -6.82 -4.88 14.96
C ASN A 7 -5.74 -5.76 15.60
N LYS A 8 -6.11 -6.58 16.60
CA LYS A 8 -5.20 -7.51 17.30
C LYS A 8 -4.44 -8.42 16.33
N ASP A 9 -5.11 -8.88 15.28
CA ASP A 9 -4.56 -9.81 14.30
C ASP A 9 -4.29 -9.16 12.93
N ILE A 10 -4.42 -7.84 12.81
CA ILE A 10 -4.28 -7.11 11.54
C ILE A 10 -3.26 -6.00 11.69
N LEU A 11 -2.11 -6.20 11.04
CA LEU A 11 -1.08 -5.19 10.91
C LEU A 11 -1.20 -4.53 9.53
N TRP A 12 -1.47 -3.23 9.52
CA TRP A 12 -1.32 -2.42 8.32
C TRP A 12 0.12 -1.93 8.21
N ARG A 13 0.65 -1.96 6.99
CA ARG A 13 1.91 -1.33 6.62
C ARG A 13 1.71 -0.59 5.32
N GLY A 14 2.12 0.67 5.27
CA GLY A 14 1.93 1.45 4.05
C GLY A 14 2.88 2.63 3.89
N LYS A 15 2.79 3.23 2.70
CA LYS A 15 3.48 4.47 2.34
C LYS A 15 2.47 5.44 1.74
N VAL A 16 2.48 6.67 2.24
CA VAL A 16 1.80 7.80 1.63
C VAL A 16 2.73 8.39 0.57
N ASP A 17 2.19 8.66 -0.61
CA ASP A 17 2.89 9.28 -1.73
C ASP A 17 2.08 10.48 -2.21
N ASP A 18 2.54 11.68 -1.84
CA ASP A 18 1.82 12.94 -2.10
C ASP A 18 2.12 13.53 -3.49
N ARG A 19 2.86 12.81 -4.34
CA ARG A 19 3.19 13.26 -5.69
C ARG A 19 1.99 13.11 -6.63
N ASN A 20 1.99 13.90 -7.71
CA ASN A 20 1.11 13.66 -8.84
C ASN A 20 1.45 12.29 -9.46
N LEU A 21 0.52 11.35 -9.39
CA LEU A 21 0.77 9.96 -9.79
C LEU A 21 0.05 9.65 -11.10
N PRO A 22 0.77 9.26 -12.17
CA PRO A 22 0.13 8.68 -13.33
C PRO A 22 -0.50 7.35 -12.92
N PHE A 23 -1.82 7.24 -13.08
CA PHE A 23 -2.59 6.07 -12.71
C PHE A 23 -3.47 5.65 -13.87
N HIS A 24 -3.08 4.56 -14.52
CA HIS A 24 -3.62 4.07 -15.79
C HIS A 24 -3.58 5.13 -16.91
N ARG A 25 -4.57 6.04 -16.97
CA ARG A 25 -4.67 7.11 -17.99
C ARG A 25 -4.97 8.48 -17.38
N PHE A 26 -4.96 8.60 -16.05
CA PHE A 26 -5.24 9.82 -15.31
C PHE A 26 -4.04 10.22 -14.46
N ILE A 27 -4.00 11.47 -14.02
CA ILE A 27 -3.03 11.94 -13.04
C ILE A 27 -3.78 12.16 -11.72
N LEU A 28 -3.43 11.40 -10.68
CA LEU A 28 -3.92 11.61 -9.33
C LEU A 28 -3.19 12.82 -8.73
N THR A 29 -3.88 13.95 -8.59
CA THR A 29 -3.29 15.20 -8.07
C THR A 29 -3.34 15.35 -6.55
N LYS A 30 -3.96 14.38 -5.86
CA LYS A 30 -4.08 14.34 -4.40
C LYS A 30 -3.15 13.30 -3.75
N GLY A 31 -2.20 12.77 -4.51
CA GLY A 31 -1.37 11.65 -4.07
C GLY A 31 -2.12 10.31 -4.04
N SER A 32 -1.45 9.29 -3.53
CA SER A 32 -1.98 7.95 -3.31
C SER A 32 -1.31 7.27 -2.10
N THR A 33 -1.85 6.13 -1.69
CA THR A 33 -1.28 5.32 -0.61
C THR A 33 -1.07 3.89 -1.04
N TYR A 34 0.13 3.37 -0.81
CA TYR A 34 0.46 1.97 -1.03
C TYR A 34 0.23 1.21 0.28
N ASN A 35 -0.86 0.46 0.35
CA ASN A 35 -1.32 -0.22 1.57
C ASN A 35 -1.13 -1.73 1.48
N SER A 36 -0.59 -2.31 2.55
CA SER A 36 -0.49 -3.76 2.74
C SER A 36 -1.06 -4.13 4.09
N TYR A 37 -1.82 -5.21 4.14
CA TYR A 37 -2.39 -5.76 5.37
C TYR A 37 -1.83 -7.16 5.58
N LEU A 38 -1.30 -7.37 6.78
CA LEU A 38 -0.82 -8.65 7.27
C LEU A 38 -1.82 -9.18 8.29
N LEU A 39 -2.45 -10.31 7.95
CA LEU A 39 -3.31 -11.06 8.86
C LEU A 39 -2.44 -12.07 9.61
N ILE A 40 -2.31 -11.83 10.91
CA ILE A 40 -1.52 -12.63 11.85
C ILE A 40 -2.45 -13.67 12.46
N ASN A 41 -2.79 -14.69 11.68
CA ASN A 41 -3.50 -15.89 12.17
C ASN A 41 -2.52 -17.09 12.21
N LYS A 42 -3.01 -18.27 12.60
CA LYS A 42 -2.22 -19.53 12.59
C LYS A 42 -1.52 -19.82 11.25
N LYS A 43 -2.08 -19.30 10.14
CA LYS A 43 -1.44 -19.25 8.83
C LYS A 43 -1.23 -17.78 8.47
N LEU A 44 0.02 -17.39 8.24
CA LEU A 44 0.37 -16.02 7.87
C LEU A 44 -0.15 -15.72 6.46
N MET A 45 -0.93 -14.65 6.31
CA MET A 45 -1.56 -14.29 5.04
C MET A 45 -1.42 -12.78 4.78
N ILE A 46 -0.98 -12.41 3.57
CA ILE A 46 -0.76 -11.03 3.14
C ILE A 46 -1.84 -10.68 2.12
N PHE A 47 -2.63 -9.61 2.36
CA PHE A 47 -3.85 -9.35 1.59
C PHE A 47 -3.81 -8.17 0.61
N MET A 48 -2.72 -7.40 0.50
CA MET A 48 -2.53 -6.46 -0.62
C MET A 48 -1.06 -6.14 -0.83
N SER A 49 -0.61 -6.30 -2.07
CA SER A 49 0.64 -5.79 -2.59
C SER A 49 0.29 -4.97 -3.82
N PHE A 50 0.34 -3.64 -3.72
CA PHE A 50 0.28 -2.82 -4.93
C PHE A 50 1.65 -2.90 -5.58
N PHE A 51 1.65 -3.36 -6.83
CA PHE A 51 2.84 -3.73 -7.59
C PHE A 51 3.86 -2.58 -7.62
N LEU A 52 5.11 -2.91 -7.32
CA LEU A 52 6.29 -2.03 -7.40
C LEU A 52 6.57 -1.55 -8.84
N SER A 53 5.83 -2.03 -9.84
CA SER A 53 6.06 -1.72 -11.26
C SER A 53 5.71 -0.27 -11.61
N ASP A 54 4.79 0.38 -10.90
CA ASP A 54 4.42 1.78 -11.16
C ASP A 54 5.45 2.79 -10.62
N LEU A 55 6.48 2.30 -9.89
CA LEU A 55 7.62 3.09 -9.41
C LEU A 55 8.88 2.94 -10.29
N LEU A 56 8.88 2.01 -11.25
CA LEU A 56 10.03 1.69 -12.11
C LEU A 56 9.87 2.15 -13.56
N THR A 57 8.82 2.89 -13.89
CA THR A 57 8.67 3.51 -15.22
C THR A 57 8.84 5.02 -15.09
N PHE A 58 10.10 5.45 -15.08
CA PHE A 58 10.56 6.72 -15.62
C PHE A 58 11.44 6.42 -16.82
#